data_AF-A0A844RIY4-F1
#
_entry.id   AF-A0A844RIY4-F1
#
_cell.length_a   1.000
_cell.length_b   1.000
_cell.length_c   1.000
_cell.angle_alpha   90.00
_cell.angle_beta   90.00
_cell.angle_gamma   90.00
#
_symmetry.space_group_name_H-M   'P 1'
#
loop_
_entity.id
_entity.type
_entity.pdbx_description
1 polymer ?
#
loop_
_entity_poly.entity_id
_entity_poly.type
_entity_poly.pdbx_seq_one_letter_code
_entity_poly.pdbx_strand_id
1 'polypeptide(L)'
;MAYWPNVYTICASLVCDDSNQVLDGDDNPIEGLYAAGNAGGSFFGYYCPVSGFSAAGVSHALVGGPLAAASALGKTLDDLPKA
;
A
#
# COMPACT_ATOMS: atom_id res chain seq x y z
N MET A 1 12.96 27.79 16.54
CA MET A 1 11.97 26.69 16.60
C MET A 1 12.75 25.43 16.92
N ALA A 2 12.49 24.75 18.04
CA ALA A 2 13.16 23.50 18.38
C ALA A 2 12.32 22.33 17.85
N TYR A 3 12.94 21.39 17.14
CA TYR A 3 12.27 20.20 16.63
C TYR A 3 12.62 19.00 17.50
N TRP A 4 11.62 18.19 17.82
CA TRP A 4 11.76 16.95 18.58
C TRP A 4 11.35 15.78 17.69
N PRO A 5 12.07 14.64 17.75
CA PRO A 5 11.67 13.44 17.04
C PRO A 5 10.30 12.96 17.53
N ASN A 6 9.47 12.51 16.59
CA ASN A 6 8.16 11.92 16.86
C ASN A 6 7.94 10.72 15.92
N VAL A 7 7.01 9.84 16.29
CA VAL A 7 6.59 8.71 15.44
C VAL A 7 5.95 9.28 14.18
N TYR A 8 6.53 8.94 13.03
CA TYR A 8 6.07 9.46 11.73
C TYR A 8 5.16 8.46 11.00
N THR A 9 5.60 7.22 10.84
CA THR A 9 4.85 6.18 10.14
C THR A 9 5.24 4.80 10.67
N ILE A 10 4.36 3.83 10.45
CA ILE A 10 4.65 2.41 10.63
C ILE A 10 4.96 1.84 9.23
N CYS A 11 6.05 1.08 9.11
CA CYS A 11 6.48 0.47 7.85
C CYS A 11 6.06 -0.99 7.70
N ALA A 12 5.68 -1.64 8.81
CA ALA A 12 5.06 -2.95 8.79
C ALA A 12 3.61 -2.84 8.29
N SER A 13 3.21 -3.75 7.40
CA SER A 13 1.90 -3.77 6.78
C SER A 13 1.46 -5.21 6.48
N LEU A 14 0.22 -5.38 6.01
CA LEU A 14 -0.26 -6.67 5.52
C LEU A 14 0.57 -7.12 4.31
N VAL A 15 0.89 -8.40 4.26
CA VAL A 15 1.51 -9.01 3.09
C VAL A 15 0.47 -9.10 1.99
N CYS A 16 0.80 -8.56 0.83
CA CYS A 16 -0.06 -8.60 -0.35
C CYS A 16 0.72 -9.15 -1.55
N ASP A 17 -0.01 -9.72 -2.51
CA ASP A 17 0.52 -10.01 -3.85
C ASP A 17 0.58 -8.77 -4.75
N ASP A 18 0.98 -8.97 -6.01
CA ASP A 18 1.07 -7.91 -7.03
C ASP A 18 -0.30 -7.29 -7.41
N SER A 19 -1.40 -7.94 -7.02
CA SER A 19 -2.78 -7.45 -7.23
C SER A 19 -3.32 -6.73 -6.00
N ASN A 20 -2.49 -6.46 -4.99
CA ASN A 20 -2.87 -5.90 -3.69
C ASN A 20 -3.82 -6.81 -2.88
N GLN A 21 -3.93 -8.10 -3.21
CA GLN A 21 -4.72 -9.06 -2.46
C GLN A 21 -3.93 -9.53 -1.24
N VAL A 22 -4.57 -9.55 -0.07
CA VAL A 22 -3.91 -9.91 1.19
C VAL A 22 -3.67 -11.40 1.25
N LEU A 23 -2.47 -11.80 1.71
CA LEU A 23 -2.09 -13.18 1.91
C LEU A 23 -2.32 -13.62 3.36
N ASP A 24 -2.66 -14.89 3.56
CA ASP A 24 -2.68 -15.53 4.88
C ASP A 24 -1.27 -15.96 5.34
N GLY A 25 -1.18 -16.69 6.45
CA GLY A 25 0.09 -17.15 7.01
C GLY A 25 0.80 -18.24 6.19
N ASP A 26 0.11 -18.83 5.21
CA ASP A 26 0.61 -19.89 4.31
C ASP A 26 0.83 -19.34 2.88
N ASP A 27 0.91 -18.01 2.73
CA ASP A 27 1.05 -17.28 1.46
C ASP A 27 -0.12 -17.50 0.46
N ASN A 28 -1.30 -17.90 0.94
CA ASN A 28 -2.49 -18.03 0.08
C ASN A 28 -3.31 -16.73 0.06
N PRO A 29 -3.83 -16.30 -1.10
CA PRO A 29 -4.69 -15.12 -1.18
C PRO A 29 -6.01 -15.31 -0.42
N ILE A 30 -6.34 -14.33 0.42
CA ILE A 30 -7.63 -14.28 1.13
C ILE A 30 -8.69 -13.70 0.18
N GLU A 31 -9.72 -14.47 -0.13
CA GLU A 31 -10.77 -14.06 -1.07
C GLU A 31 -11.49 -12.79 -0.59
N GLY A 32 -11.58 -11.79 -1.47
CA GLY A 32 -12.28 -10.54 -1.21
C GLY A 32 -11.55 -9.54 -0.31
N LEU A 33 -10.33 -9.85 0.16
CA LEU A 33 -9.55 -8.96 1.02
C LEU A 33 -8.38 -8.34 0.26
N TYR A 34 -8.41 -7.01 0.14
CA TYR A 34 -7.36 -6.23 -0.52
C TYR A 34 -6.90 -5.10 0.38
N ALA A 35 -5.63 -4.73 0.30
CA ALA A 35 -5.05 -3.67 1.12
C ALA A 35 -4.12 -2.78 0.29
N ALA A 36 -4.09 -1.48 0.61
CA ALA A 36 -3.28 -0.50 -0.09
C ALA A 36 -2.76 0.59 0.87
N GLY A 37 -1.79 1.39 0.40
CA GLY A 37 -1.20 2.47 1.20
C GLY A 37 -0.36 1.92 2.36
N ASN A 38 -0.39 2.58 3.51
CA ASN A 38 0.39 2.10 4.68
C ASN A 38 -0.15 0.78 5.26
N ALA A 39 -1.37 0.36 4.91
CA ALA A 39 -1.98 -0.85 5.43
C ALA A 39 -1.60 -2.12 4.65
N GLY A 40 -1.22 -2.02 3.38
CA GLY A 40 -0.94 -3.18 2.52
C GLY A 40 0.35 -3.01 1.74
N GLY A 41 1.08 -4.09 1.52
CA GLY A 41 2.35 -4.12 0.80
C GLY A 41 3.48 -3.54 1.65
N SER A 42 4.48 -4.34 1.98
CA SER A 42 5.71 -3.93 2.70
C SER A 42 6.62 -3.08 1.81
N PHE A 43 6.05 -2.01 1.22
CA PHE A 43 6.66 -1.16 0.22
C PHE A 43 7.95 -0.48 0.71
N PHE A 44 8.01 -0.15 1.99
CA PHE A 44 9.19 0.48 2.61
C PHE A 44 10.11 -0.52 3.32
N GLY A 45 9.77 -1.81 3.35
CA GLY A 45 10.47 -2.78 4.18
C GLY A 45 10.61 -2.30 5.63
N TYR A 46 11.84 -2.33 6.18
CA TYR A 46 12.10 -1.95 7.57
C TYR A 46 12.21 -0.43 7.80
N TYR A 47 12.42 0.38 6.75
CA TYR A 47 12.70 1.81 6.87
C TYR A 47 11.99 2.65 5.81
N CYS A 48 11.16 3.61 6.25
CA CYS A 48 10.62 4.63 5.36
C CYS A 48 11.71 5.64 4.96
N PRO A 49 11.97 5.86 3.67
CA PRO A 49 12.95 6.84 3.22
C PRO A 49 12.42 8.26 3.49
N VAL A 50 12.91 8.87 4.56
CA VAL A 50 12.51 10.22 5.01
C VAL A 50 13.26 11.35 4.27
N SER A 51 14.39 11.08 3.63
CA SER A 51 15.16 12.07 2.85
C SER A 51 14.90 11.91 1.35
N GLY A 52 14.28 12.91 0.73
CA GLY A 52 14.06 13.00 -0.73
C GLY A 52 12.77 12.35 -1.26
N PHE A 53 12.06 11.57 -0.43
CA PHE A 53 10.87 10.82 -0.82
C PHE A 53 9.68 11.01 0.16
N SER A 54 9.52 12.21 0.70
CA SER A 54 8.48 12.54 1.70
C SER A 54 7.03 12.25 1.24
N ALA A 55 6.82 12.05 -0.06
CA ALA A 55 5.51 11.72 -0.63
C ALA A 55 5.30 10.23 -0.93
N ALA A 56 6.28 9.36 -0.70
CA ALA A 56 6.18 7.97 -1.14
C ALA A 56 4.99 7.23 -0.52
N GLY A 57 4.64 7.50 0.75
CA GLY A 57 3.46 6.91 1.39
C GLY A 57 2.15 7.39 0.76
N VAL A 58 2.12 8.66 0.34
CA VAL A 58 0.98 9.25 -0.37
C VAL A 58 0.86 8.67 -1.78
N SER A 59 1.96 8.57 -2.52
CA SER A 59 2.00 7.95 -3.84
C SER A 59 1.58 6.48 -3.78
N HIS A 60 2.02 5.75 -2.76
CA HIS A 60 1.62 4.36 -2.56
C HIS A 60 0.12 4.21 -2.31
N ALA A 61 -0.48 5.10 -1.50
CA ALA A 61 -1.92 5.10 -1.30
C ALA A 61 -2.69 5.51 -2.58
N LEU A 62 -2.21 6.55 -3.28
CA LEU A 62 -2.89 7.11 -4.46
C LEU A 62 -2.89 6.14 -5.64
N VAL A 63 -1.84 5.34 -5.81
CA VAL A 63 -1.73 4.34 -6.88
C VAL A 63 -2.28 2.99 -6.42
N GLY A 64 -1.92 2.55 -5.21
CA GLY A 64 -2.33 1.25 -4.68
C GLY A 64 -3.83 1.14 -4.42
N GLY A 65 -4.51 2.24 -4.02
CA GLY A 65 -5.95 2.23 -3.77
C GLY A 65 -6.77 1.85 -5.00
N PRO A 66 -6.65 2.58 -6.12
CA PRO A 66 -7.29 2.22 -7.38
C PRO A 66 -6.91 0.83 -7.87
N LEU A 67 -5.64 0.41 -7.75
CA LEU A 67 -5.21 -0.94 -8.11
C LEU A 67 -5.93 -2.01 -7.31
N ALA A 68 -5.98 -1.87 -5.98
CA ALA A 68 -6.69 -2.80 -5.10
C ALA A 68 -8.19 -2.88 -5.46
N ALA A 69 -8.81 -1.73 -5.75
CA ALA A 69 -10.21 -1.68 -6.19
C ALA A 69 -10.42 -2.33 -7.56
N ALA A 70 -9.51 -2.12 -8.52
CA ALA A 70 -9.56 -2.75 -9.83
C ALA A 70 -9.47 -4.28 -9.70
N SER A 71 -8.47 -4.76 -8.95
CA SER A 71 -8.28 -6.19 -8.67
C SER A 71 -9.52 -6.81 -8.01
N ALA A 72 -10.08 -6.14 -7.00
CA ALA A 72 -11.31 -6.58 -6.33
C ALA A 72 -12.52 -6.71 -7.28
N LEU A 73 -12.54 -5.95 -8.37
CA LEU A 73 -13.60 -5.98 -9.38
C LEU A 73 -13.26 -6.90 -10.57
N GLY A 74 -12.10 -7.57 -10.57
CA GLY A 74 -11.60 -8.33 -11.72
C GLY A 74 -11.30 -7.44 -12.93
N LYS A 75 -10.91 -6.18 -12.67
CA LYS A 75 -10.69 -5.12 -13.65
C LYS A 75 -9.24 -4.67 -13.65
N THR A 76 -8.86 -3.94 -14.69
CA THR A 76 -7.57 -3.24 -14.80
C THR A 76 -7.72 -1.75 -14.51
N LEU A 77 -6.60 -1.04 -14.38
CA LEU A 77 -6.58 0.43 -14.27
C LEU A 77 -7.26 1.12 -15.46
N ASP A 78 -7.19 0.52 -16.65
CA ASP A 78 -7.81 1.08 -17.86
C ASP A 78 -9.34 1.04 -17.81
N ASP A 79 -9.91 0.14 -17.00
CA ASP A 79 -11.35 -0.01 -16.81
C ASP A 79 -11.92 0.91 -15.73
N LEU A 80 -11.06 1.60 -14.96
CA LEU A 80 -11.48 2.54 -13.93
C LEU A 80 -11.76 3.93 -14.52
N PRO A 81 -12.70 4.70 -13.92
CA PRO A 81 -12.94 6.09 -14.33
C PRO A 81 -11.66 6.89 -14.24
N LYS A 82 -11.25 7.52 -15.35
CA LYS A 82 -10.10 8.43 -15.36
C LYS A 82 -10.48 9.70 -14.60
N ALA A 83 -9.61 10.14 -13.70
CA ALA A 83 -9.75 11.37 -12.94
C ALA A 83 -9.69 12.62 -13.83
#